data_AF-A0A3R6TYI5-F1
#
_entry.id   AF-A0A3R6TYI5-F1
#
_cell.length_a   1.000
_cell.length_b   1.000
_cell.length_c   1.000
_cell.angle_alpha   90.00
_cell.angle_beta   90.00
_cell.angle_gamma   90.00
#
_symmetry.space_group_name_H-M   'P 1'
#
loop_
_entity.id
_entity.type
_entity.pdbx_description
1 polymer ?
#
loop_
_entity_poly.entity_id
_entity_poly.type
_entity_poly.pdbx_seq_one_letter_code
_entity_poly.pdbx_strand_id
1 'polypeptide(L)'
;MIRKEMIAMLLAGGQGSRLGVLTADVAKPAVAFGGKYRIIDFPLSNCINSGIDTVGVLTQYQPLRLNTHIGIGIPWDLDRNNGGVTILQPYEKSGGSEWYSGTANAIYQNMKYIDSYDPEYVLILSGDHIYKMDYEVMLDFHKQNNADVTIAVMPVPMEEASRFGIVVADEENRIQEFQEKPAEPKSNLASMGIYIFNWKALKEALIANETVENCDFGMHVIPYCFDKGERIFAYEYNGYWKDVGTLGSYWEANMELIDLIPEFNLYEEYWTIYTKSDVLAPQYIAADAKVDKSIIGEGTEVYGEVHGCVIGANVTIGKGSIVRDSILMEGVTIGENVVIDKAIIAEDTVIGDGAVLGIGEEKPNKLKESVYAFGLVTIGEKSVIPPNVKIGKNTAIAGVTTPEDYPDGLLDSGEYIVKAGGKQ
;
A
#
# COMPACT_ATOMS: atom_id res chain seq x y z
N MET A 1 -2.64 25.80 23.47
CA MET A 1 -3.03 25.04 22.26
C MET A 1 -2.22 25.61 21.11
N ILE A 2 -1.51 24.76 20.38
CA ILE A 2 -0.78 25.17 19.18
C ILE A 2 -1.75 24.94 18.03
N ARG A 3 -2.30 26.03 17.51
CA ARG A 3 -3.24 25.98 16.39
C ARG A 3 -2.50 25.58 15.12
N LYS A 4 -2.99 24.56 14.43
CA LYS A 4 -2.56 24.19 13.08
C LYS A 4 -3.64 24.61 12.09
N GLU A 5 -3.26 24.97 10.87
CA GLU A 5 -4.26 25.25 9.83
C GLU A 5 -4.90 23.95 9.35
N MET A 6 -4.05 22.98 8.98
CA MET A 6 -4.47 21.65 8.56
C MET A 6 -3.64 20.57 9.27
N ILE A 7 -4.29 19.46 9.61
CA ILE A 7 -3.61 18.24 10.05
C ILE A 7 -4.00 17.08 9.13
N ALA A 8 -3.11 16.10 8.97
CA ALA A 8 -3.41 14.88 8.22
C ALA A 8 -3.74 13.72 9.16
N MET A 9 -4.75 12.94 8.81
CA MET A 9 -5.13 11.69 9.46
C MET A 9 -5.05 10.56 8.43
N LEU A 10 -4.05 9.71 8.57
CA LEU A 10 -3.70 8.67 7.62
C LEU A 10 -4.23 7.32 8.12
N LEU A 11 -5.19 6.75 7.39
CA LEU A 11 -5.81 5.48 7.69
C LEU A 11 -4.92 4.33 7.22
N ALA A 12 -4.21 3.69 8.16
CA ALA A 12 -3.23 2.64 7.91
C ALA A 12 -3.60 1.28 8.56
N GLY A 13 -4.88 1.08 8.89
CA GLY A 13 -5.36 -0.07 9.66
C GLY A 13 -5.81 -1.29 8.86
N GLY A 14 -5.84 -1.23 7.53
CA GLY A 14 -6.38 -2.30 6.67
C GLY A 14 -5.51 -3.56 6.64
N GLN A 15 -6.14 -4.74 6.78
CA GLN A 15 -5.44 -6.02 6.67
C GLN A 15 -4.84 -6.26 5.27
N GLY A 16 -5.48 -5.75 4.20
CA GLY A 16 -5.00 -5.99 2.84
C GLY A 16 -5.22 -7.42 2.33
N SER A 17 -6.30 -8.08 2.73
CA SER A 17 -6.57 -9.51 2.45
C SER A 17 -6.45 -9.96 0.99
N ARG A 18 -6.54 -9.02 0.03
CA ARG A 18 -6.37 -9.21 -1.41
C ARG A 18 -4.91 -9.33 -1.87
N LEU A 19 -3.92 -9.12 -1.01
CA LEU A 19 -2.50 -9.41 -1.25
C LEU A 19 -2.08 -10.80 -0.73
N GLY A 20 -3.03 -11.57 -0.18
CA GLY A 20 -2.82 -12.98 0.16
C GLY A 20 -1.71 -13.18 1.19
N VAL A 21 -0.76 -14.07 0.86
CA VAL A 21 0.37 -14.40 1.74
C VAL A 21 1.31 -13.21 2.02
N LEU A 22 1.29 -12.16 1.20
CA LEU A 22 2.15 -10.98 1.42
C LEU A 22 1.73 -10.13 2.62
N THR A 23 0.47 -10.21 3.05
CA THR A 23 -0.08 -9.44 4.18
C THR A 23 -0.61 -10.36 5.28
N ALA A 24 -0.05 -11.58 5.39
CA ALA A 24 -0.46 -12.53 6.43
C ALA A 24 -0.06 -12.05 7.83
N ASP A 25 1.14 -11.46 7.95
CA ASP A 25 1.73 -11.00 9.22
C ASP A 25 2.14 -9.51 9.19
N VAL A 26 1.75 -8.78 8.15
CA VAL A 26 2.09 -7.36 7.95
C VAL A 26 0.89 -6.58 7.42
N ALA A 27 0.72 -5.34 7.88
CA ALA A 27 -0.30 -4.42 7.37
C ALA A 27 0.01 -4.01 5.92
N LYS A 28 -1.02 -3.83 5.08
CA LYS A 28 -0.84 -3.40 3.67
C LYS A 28 0.07 -2.16 3.53
N PRO A 29 -0.07 -1.09 4.33
CA PRO A 29 0.82 0.09 4.23
C PRO A 29 2.31 -0.20 4.46
N ALA A 30 2.63 -1.31 5.14
CA ALA A 30 4.01 -1.73 5.41
C ALA A 30 4.57 -2.68 4.34
N VAL A 31 3.81 -3.06 3.31
CA VAL A 31 4.34 -3.88 2.21
C VAL A 31 5.40 -3.08 1.44
N ALA A 32 6.50 -3.73 1.08
CA ALA A 32 7.59 -3.12 0.32
C ALA A 32 7.13 -2.68 -1.08
N PHE A 33 7.77 -1.66 -1.65
CA PHE A 33 7.48 -1.14 -2.99
C PHE A 33 8.73 -0.47 -3.57
N GLY A 34 8.97 -0.63 -4.87
CA GLY A 34 10.02 0.09 -5.59
C GLY A 34 11.45 -0.14 -5.05
N GLY A 35 11.73 -1.34 -4.53
CA GLY A 35 13.06 -1.77 -4.09
C GLY A 35 13.49 -1.31 -2.70
N LYS A 36 13.01 -0.16 -2.20
CA LYS A 36 13.37 0.30 -0.83
C LYS A 36 12.23 0.95 -0.04
N TYR A 37 11.14 1.30 -0.70
CA TYR A 37 10.03 2.01 -0.08
C TYR A 37 9.05 1.04 0.55
N ARG A 38 8.15 1.57 1.36
CA ARG A 38 6.88 0.95 1.73
C ARG A 38 5.73 1.79 1.20
N ILE A 39 4.56 1.19 1.05
CA ILE A 39 3.39 1.89 0.49
C ILE A 39 3.03 3.17 1.30
N ILE A 40 3.20 3.15 2.62
CA ILE A 40 2.94 4.33 3.46
C ILE A 40 3.86 5.53 3.20
N ASP A 41 5.02 5.31 2.60
CA ASP A 41 6.02 6.35 2.36
C ASP A 41 5.51 7.43 1.42
N PHE A 42 4.63 7.05 0.49
CA PHE A 42 4.04 7.95 -0.50
C PHE A 42 3.12 8.99 0.16
N PRO A 43 2.04 8.61 0.87
CA PRO A 43 1.21 9.60 1.55
C PRO A 43 1.96 10.40 2.62
N LEU A 44 2.92 9.82 3.34
CA LEU A 44 3.75 10.58 4.30
C LEU A 44 4.64 11.63 3.63
N SER A 45 5.28 11.27 2.52
CA SER A 45 6.09 12.21 1.74
C SER A 45 5.24 13.30 1.12
N ASN A 46 4.04 12.96 0.63
CA ASN A 46 3.10 13.94 0.10
C ASN A 46 2.68 14.95 1.19
N CYS A 47 2.44 14.51 2.43
CA CYS A 47 2.15 15.44 3.54
C CYS A 47 3.26 16.47 3.72
N ILE A 48 4.51 16.02 3.79
CA ILE A 48 5.66 16.90 4.03
C ILE A 48 5.95 17.82 2.86
N ASN A 49 5.92 17.30 1.65
CA ASN A 49 6.11 18.10 0.43
C ASN A 49 4.98 19.15 0.28
N SER A 50 3.80 18.90 0.86
CA SER A 50 2.67 19.85 0.90
C SER A 50 2.66 20.74 2.15
N GLY A 51 3.75 20.78 2.93
CA GLY A 51 3.86 21.63 4.13
C GLY A 51 3.07 21.16 5.35
N ILE A 52 2.51 19.94 5.33
CA ILE A 52 1.74 19.38 6.46
C ILE A 52 2.69 18.72 7.46
N ASP A 53 2.96 19.41 8.56
CA ASP A 53 3.92 18.98 9.57
C ASP A 53 3.32 18.17 10.73
N THR A 54 2.01 17.89 10.71
CA THR A 54 1.29 17.21 11.80
C THR A 54 0.43 16.08 11.22
N VAL A 55 0.81 14.83 11.51
CA VAL A 55 0.22 13.64 10.89
C VAL A 55 -0.15 12.61 11.96
N GLY A 56 -1.42 12.27 12.09
CA GLY A 56 -1.90 11.12 12.87
C GLY A 56 -1.99 9.86 11.99
N VAL A 57 -1.24 8.81 12.31
CA VAL A 57 -1.27 7.53 11.57
C VAL A 57 -2.09 6.52 12.36
N LEU A 58 -3.27 6.15 11.85
CA LEU A 58 -4.18 5.22 12.52
C LEU A 58 -3.82 3.79 12.15
N THR A 59 -3.29 3.03 13.12
CA THR A 59 -2.86 1.64 12.93
C THR A 59 -3.69 0.69 13.78
N GLN A 60 -3.95 -0.52 13.27
CA GLN A 60 -4.77 -1.51 13.98
C GLN A 60 -4.24 -2.93 13.79
N TYR A 61 -4.17 -3.40 12.53
CA TYR A 61 -3.72 -4.74 12.20
C TYR A 61 -2.18 -4.83 12.13
N GLN A 62 -1.58 -5.84 12.77
CA GLN A 62 -0.13 -6.14 12.75
C GLN A 62 0.79 -4.89 12.74
N PRO A 63 0.63 -3.95 13.68
CA PRO A 63 1.22 -2.62 13.55
C PRO A 63 2.73 -2.59 13.82
N LEU A 64 3.33 -3.64 14.40
CA LEU A 64 4.71 -3.59 14.89
C LEU A 64 5.72 -3.20 13.79
N ARG A 65 5.64 -3.84 12.62
CA ARG A 65 6.55 -3.54 11.49
C ARG A 65 6.34 -2.12 10.98
N LEU A 66 5.09 -1.71 10.82
CA LEU A 66 4.72 -0.37 10.38
C LEU A 66 5.21 0.71 11.37
N ASN A 67 4.97 0.50 12.66
CA ASN A 67 5.39 1.39 13.73
C ASN A 67 6.92 1.52 13.79
N THR A 68 7.65 0.42 13.60
CA THR A 68 9.11 0.40 13.58
C THR A 68 9.67 1.15 12.37
N HIS A 69 8.98 1.06 11.23
CA HIS A 69 9.35 1.78 10.01
C HIS A 69 9.13 3.30 10.14
N ILE A 70 7.96 3.71 10.64
CA ILE A 70 7.64 5.12 10.87
C ILE A 70 8.53 5.70 11.98
N GLY A 71 8.72 4.96 13.07
CA GLY A 71 9.45 5.41 14.25
C GLY A 71 8.88 6.71 14.79
N ILE A 72 9.75 7.71 14.97
CA ILE A 72 9.37 9.07 15.35
C ILE A 72 9.28 10.01 14.13
N GLY A 73 9.37 9.49 12.91
CA GLY A 73 9.19 10.29 11.68
C GLY A 73 10.43 10.99 11.14
N ILE A 74 11.64 10.68 11.64
CA ILE A 74 12.91 11.29 11.20
C ILE A 74 13.06 11.36 9.66
N PRO A 75 12.81 10.29 8.88
CA PRO A 75 13.01 10.35 7.43
C PRO A 75 12.18 11.41 6.72
N TRP A 76 11.04 11.78 7.32
CA TRP A 76 10.10 12.76 6.83
C TRP A 76 10.22 14.11 7.58
N ASP A 77 11.23 14.33 8.41
CA ASP A 77 11.32 15.54 9.26
C ASP A 77 10.06 15.75 10.15
N LEU A 78 9.46 14.63 10.56
CA LEU A 78 8.26 14.55 11.39
C LEU A 78 8.57 14.27 12.87
N ASP A 79 9.83 14.35 13.30
CA ASP A 79 10.27 14.21 14.70
C ASP A 79 10.22 15.55 15.47
N ARG A 80 9.13 16.30 15.25
CA ARG A 80 8.97 17.67 15.74
C ARG A 80 8.37 17.69 17.14
N ASN A 81 8.80 18.65 17.97
CA ASN A 81 8.20 18.88 19.29
C ASN A 81 6.74 19.38 19.22
N ASN A 82 6.38 20.11 18.15
CA ASN A 82 5.08 20.74 17.96
C ASN A 82 4.46 20.30 16.62
N GLY A 83 3.79 19.16 16.64
CA GLY A 83 3.32 18.46 15.45
C GLY A 83 4.00 17.10 15.35
N GLY A 84 4.45 16.75 14.16
CA GLY A 84 5.15 15.51 13.87
C GLY A 84 4.21 14.36 13.55
N VAL A 85 4.78 13.15 13.50
CA VAL A 85 4.00 11.92 13.29
C VAL A 85 3.61 11.32 14.64
N THR A 86 2.31 11.03 14.80
CA THR A 86 1.80 10.32 15.97
C THR A 86 1.12 9.04 15.52
N ILE A 87 1.56 7.90 16.04
CA ILE A 87 0.90 6.61 15.82
C ILE A 87 -0.28 6.51 16.77
N LEU A 88 -1.48 6.37 16.20
CA LEU A 88 -2.75 6.32 16.92
C LEU A 88 -3.29 4.89 16.85
N GLN A 89 -3.18 4.18 17.97
CA GLN A 89 -3.69 2.81 18.11
C GLN A 89 -5.01 2.82 18.87
N PRO A 90 -5.91 1.83 18.62
CA PRO A 90 -7.08 1.66 19.44
C PRO A 90 -6.65 1.38 20.88
N TYR A 91 -7.30 2.02 21.85
CA TYR A 91 -7.02 1.85 23.27
C TYR A 91 -8.29 1.48 24.04
N GLU A 92 -8.12 0.71 25.09
CA GLU A 92 -9.23 0.26 25.93
C GLU A 92 -9.85 1.44 26.69
N LYS A 93 -11.15 1.70 26.48
CA LYS A 93 -11.91 2.62 27.33
C LYS A 93 -12.43 1.83 28.54
N SER A 94 -12.80 2.53 29.62
CA SER A 94 -13.28 1.94 30.88
C SER A 94 -14.54 1.05 30.79
N GLY A 95 -15.05 0.76 29.58
CA GLY A 95 -16.16 -0.15 29.29
C GLY A 95 -15.82 -1.32 28.34
N GLY A 96 -14.56 -1.51 27.94
CA GLY A 96 -14.09 -2.62 27.09
C GLY A 96 -13.13 -2.21 25.96
N SER A 97 -12.55 -3.20 25.28
CA SER A 97 -11.69 -2.98 24.11
C SER A 97 -12.53 -2.64 22.86
N GLU A 98 -12.43 -1.42 22.35
CA GLU A 98 -13.03 -1.02 21.07
C GLU A 98 -11.95 -1.04 19.98
N TRP A 99 -11.97 -2.08 19.14
CA TRP A 99 -11.29 -2.05 17.85
C TRP A 99 -11.92 -0.95 16.98
N TYR A 100 -11.19 -0.38 16.00
CA TYR A 100 -11.85 0.49 15.04
C TYR A 100 -12.81 -0.37 14.22
N SER A 101 -14.10 -0.06 14.30
CA SER A 101 -15.13 -0.79 13.57
C SER A 101 -15.16 -0.39 12.09
N GLY A 102 -14.74 0.83 11.77
CA GLY A 102 -14.66 1.33 10.40
C GLY A 102 -13.74 2.53 10.27
N THR A 103 -13.56 3.01 9.04
CA THR A 103 -12.61 4.09 8.70
C THR A 103 -12.96 5.40 9.42
N ALA A 104 -14.24 5.75 9.49
CA ALA A 104 -14.71 6.95 10.18
C ALA A 104 -14.69 6.77 11.71
N ASN A 105 -15.00 5.56 12.20
CA ASN A 105 -14.90 5.25 13.62
C ASN A 105 -13.46 5.44 14.15
N ALA A 106 -12.45 5.09 13.35
CA ALA A 106 -11.05 5.31 13.72
C ALA A 106 -10.75 6.79 13.98
N ILE A 107 -11.28 7.70 13.15
CA ILE A 107 -11.14 9.15 13.34
C ILE A 107 -11.95 9.63 14.55
N TYR A 108 -13.18 9.14 14.71
CA TYR A 108 -14.04 9.45 15.87
C TYR A 108 -13.36 9.12 17.21
N GLN A 109 -12.74 7.94 17.33
CA GLN A 109 -12.06 7.56 18.56
C GLN A 109 -10.86 8.47 18.89
N ASN A 110 -10.26 9.09 17.87
CA ASN A 110 -9.10 9.96 17.98
C ASN A 110 -9.43 11.46 17.88
N MET A 111 -10.69 11.88 17.97
CA MET A 111 -11.05 13.31 17.88
C MET A 111 -10.34 14.18 18.92
N LYS A 112 -10.02 13.64 20.11
CA LYS A 112 -9.26 14.38 21.14
C LYS A 112 -7.86 14.76 20.69
N TYR A 113 -7.22 13.90 19.88
CA TYR A 113 -5.93 14.22 19.26
C TYR A 113 -6.09 15.39 18.30
N ILE A 114 -7.11 15.35 17.43
CA ILE A 114 -7.43 16.43 16.48
C ILE A 114 -7.73 17.73 17.24
N ASP A 115 -8.62 17.70 18.23
CA ASP A 115 -9.01 18.84 19.06
C ASP A 115 -7.81 19.49 19.78
N SER A 116 -6.76 18.74 20.12
CA SER A 116 -5.59 19.27 20.81
C SER A 116 -4.78 20.27 19.96
N TYR A 117 -4.89 20.17 18.63
CA TYR A 117 -4.26 21.06 17.65
C TYR A 117 -5.20 22.16 17.13
N ASP A 118 -6.47 22.17 17.53
CA ASP A 118 -7.50 23.15 17.11
C ASP A 118 -7.46 23.49 15.60
N PRO A 119 -7.51 22.50 14.69
CA PRO A 119 -7.32 22.74 13.27
C PRO A 119 -8.53 23.37 12.60
N GLU A 120 -8.29 24.13 11.53
CA GLU A 120 -9.35 24.58 10.63
C GLU A 120 -9.79 23.44 9.71
N TYR A 121 -8.81 22.72 9.16
CA TYR A 121 -9.00 21.67 8.17
C TYR A 121 -8.41 20.33 8.64
N VAL A 122 -9.05 19.24 8.23
CA VAL A 122 -8.53 17.88 8.44
C VAL A 122 -8.45 17.19 7.08
N LEU A 123 -7.24 16.78 6.73
CA LEU A 123 -6.96 15.96 5.56
C LEU A 123 -7.05 14.48 5.95
N ILE A 124 -7.92 13.72 5.32
CA ILE A 124 -8.05 12.27 5.49
C ILE A 124 -7.36 11.59 4.30
N LEU A 125 -6.44 10.68 4.60
CA LEU A 125 -5.66 9.94 3.59
C LEU A 125 -5.81 8.44 3.78
N SER A 126 -5.82 7.71 2.66
CA SER A 126 -5.55 6.27 2.68
C SER A 126 -4.05 6.00 2.69
N GLY A 127 -3.62 5.05 3.53
CA GLY A 127 -2.22 4.66 3.67
C GLY A 127 -1.71 3.64 2.64
N ASP A 128 -2.52 3.29 1.64
CA ASP A 128 -2.33 2.09 0.82
C ASP A 128 -2.39 2.32 -0.69
N HIS A 129 -2.25 3.57 -1.14
CA HIS A 129 -2.23 3.99 -2.55
C HIS A 129 -0.86 4.55 -2.94
N ILE A 130 -0.47 4.40 -4.21
CA ILE A 130 0.77 4.96 -4.77
C ILE A 130 0.44 6.17 -5.65
N TYR A 131 0.92 7.36 -5.27
CA TYR A 131 0.66 8.62 -5.97
C TYR A 131 1.58 9.75 -5.45
N LYS A 132 1.64 10.86 -6.19
CA LYS A 132 2.27 12.11 -5.78
C LYS A 132 1.26 13.25 -5.91
N MET A 133 0.85 13.83 -4.79
CA MET A 133 -0.17 14.89 -4.81
C MET A 133 0.21 16.00 -3.86
N ASP A 134 0.15 17.23 -4.37
CA ASP A 134 0.27 18.45 -3.58
C ASP A 134 -1.08 18.81 -2.96
N TYR A 135 -1.17 18.62 -1.65
CA TYR A 135 -2.38 18.92 -0.88
C TYR A 135 -2.56 20.41 -0.62
N GLU A 136 -1.53 21.24 -0.78
CA GLU A 136 -1.66 22.70 -0.67
C GLU A 136 -2.57 23.22 -1.78
N VAL A 137 -2.37 22.74 -3.01
CA VAL A 137 -3.22 23.08 -4.17
C VAL A 137 -4.67 22.60 -3.95
N MET A 138 -4.86 21.40 -3.39
CA MET A 138 -6.19 20.88 -3.05
C MET A 138 -6.86 21.71 -1.94
N LEU A 139 -6.10 22.17 -0.95
CA LEU A 139 -6.59 23.04 0.13
C LEU A 139 -6.98 24.43 -0.40
N ASP A 140 -6.20 24.99 -1.32
CA ASP A 140 -6.54 26.25 -1.97
C ASP A 140 -7.86 26.14 -2.75
N PHE A 141 -8.05 25.04 -3.49
CA PHE A 141 -9.33 24.76 -4.14
C PHE A 141 -10.49 24.64 -3.14
N HIS A 142 -10.27 23.95 -2.02
CA HIS A 142 -11.25 23.81 -0.94
C HIS A 142 -11.68 25.19 -0.39
N LYS A 143 -10.70 26.08 -0.13
CA LYS A 143 -10.93 27.45 0.35
C LYS A 143 -11.63 28.33 -0.68
N GLN A 144 -11.18 28.32 -1.93
CA GLN A 144 -11.75 29.14 -3.01
C GLN A 144 -13.24 28.86 -3.22
N ASN A 145 -13.65 27.60 -3.08
CA ASN A 145 -15.04 27.19 -3.20
C ASN A 145 -15.85 27.35 -1.91
N ASN A 146 -15.25 27.80 -0.81
CA ASN A 146 -15.85 27.75 0.53
C ASN A 146 -16.51 26.38 0.77
N ALA A 147 -15.76 25.31 0.48
CA ALA A 147 -16.24 23.95 0.62
C ALA A 147 -16.26 23.54 2.10
N ASP A 148 -17.17 22.66 2.45
CA ASP A 148 -17.18 21.95 3.73
C ASP A 148 -16.46 20.61 3.62
N VAL A 149 -16.53 20.02 2.43
CA VAL A 149 -15.84 18.79 2.06
C VAL A 149 -15.31 18.91 0.63
N THR A 150 -14.05 18.52 0.42
CA THR A 150 -13.49 18.33 -0.92
C THR A 150 -12.98 16.90 -1.05
N ILE A 151 -13.38 16.22 -2.11
CA ILE A 151 -13.00 14.83 -2.41
C ILE A 151 -12.08 14.83 -3.63
N ALA A 152 -10.87 14.27 -3.49
CA ALA A 152 -10.03 14.05 -4.67
C ALA A 152 -10.61 12.90 -5.50
N VAL A 153 -10.79 13.15 -6.79
CA VAL A 153 -11.36 12.21 -7.74
C VAL A 153 -10.46 12.04 -8.96
N MET A 154 -10.52 10.88 -9.59
CA MET A 154 -9.83 10.61 -10.85
C MET A 154 -10.76 9.86 -11.81
N PRO A 155 -10.78 10.19 -13.12
CA PRO A 155 -11.45 9.38 -14.11
C PRO A 155 -10.81 7.98 -14.20
N VAL A 156 -11.62 6.94 -14.09
CA VAL A 156 -11.19 5.54 -14.31
C VAL A 156 -11.91 4.93 -15.52
N PRO A 157 -11.42 3.80 -16.07
CA PRO A 157 -12.19 3.03 -17.03
C PRO A 157 -13.54 2.60 -16.43
N MET A 158 -14.62 2.68 -17.20
CA MET A 158 -15.98 2.47 -16.70
C MET A 158 -16.17 1.03 -16.17
N GLU A 159 -15.48 0.07 -16.75
CA GLU A 159 -15.44 -1.33 -16.31
C GLU A 159 -14.83 -1.51 -14.90
N GLU A 160 -14.00 -0.58 -14.43
CA GLU A 160 -13.39 -0.61 -13.10
C GLU A 160 -14.15 0.23 -12.07
N ALA A 161 -15.00 1.15 -12.51
CA ALA A 161 -15.69 2.13 -11.66
C ALA A 161 -16.49 1.50 -10.51
N SER A 162 -17.08 0.32 -10.71
CA SER A 162 -17.84 -0.41 -9.68
C SER A 162 -17.03 -0.78 -8.42
N ARG A 163 -15.70 -0.73 -8.49
CA ARG A 163 -14.79 -1.05 -7.37
C ARG A 163 -14.55 0.13 -6.42
N PHE A 164 -14.95 1.33 -6.81
CA PHE A 164 -14.64 2.59 -6.11
C PHE A 164 -15.90 3.32 -5.65
N GLY A 165 -15.72 4.36 -4.82
CA GLY A 165 -16.77 5.34 -4.56
C GLY A 165 -16.89 6.28 -5.77
N ILE A 166 -18.04 6.32 -6.43
CA ILE A 166 -18.27 7.09 -7.66
C ILE A 166 -18.96 8.41 -7.35
N VAL A 167 -18.43 9.47 -7.94
CA VAL A 167 -18.89 10.85 -7.79
C VAL A 167 -19.60 11.31 -9.05
N VAL A 168 -20.76 11.94 -8.88
CA VAL A 168 -21.42 12.70 -9.94
C VAL A 168 -21.34 14.18 -9.57
N ALA A 169 -20.53 14.94 -10.33
CA ALA A 169 -20.34 16.37 -10.14
C ALA A 169 -20.97 17.16 -11.30
N ASP A 170 -21.33 18.42 -11.03
CA ASP A 170 -21.78 19.37 -12.05
C ASP A 170 -20.59 20.11 -12.72
N GLU A 171 -20.89 21.08 -13.59
CA GLU A 171 -19.89 21.86 -14.33
C GLU A 171 -19.02 22.75 -13.43
N GLU A 172 -19.44 23.04 -12.19
CA GLU A 172 -18.67 23.78 -11.19
C GLU A 172 -17.91 22.84 -10.23
N ASN A 173 -17.86 21.54 -10.56
CA ASN A 173 -17.30 20.47 -9.73
C ASN A 173 -18.02 20.28 -8.39
N ARG A 174 -19.23 20.80 -8.21
CA ARG A 174 -20.01 20.52 -7.00
C ARG A 174 -20.62 19.13 -7.11
N ILE A 175 -20.41 18.31 -6.08
CA ILE A 175 -20.92 16.95 -6.08
C ILE A 175 -22.42 16.98 -5.83
N GLN A 176 -23.16 16.27 -6.68
CA GLN A 176 -24.61 16.10 -6.61
C GLN A 176 -24.99 14.72 -6.06
N GLU A 177 -24.16 13.71 -6.30
CA GLU A 177 -24.40 12.33 -5.83
C GLU A 177 -23.06 11.63 -5.55
N PHE A 178 -23.03 10.82 -4.49
CA PHE A 178 -21.94 9.89 -4.16
C PHE A 178 -22.47 8.47 -4.07
N GLN A 179 -21.84 7.53 -4.78
CA GLN A 179 -22.25 6.12 -4.85
C GLN A 179 -21.09 5.24 -4.36
N GLU A 180 -21.19 4.61 -3.20
CA GLU A 180 -20.15 3.68 -2.73
C GLU A 180 -20.26 2.33 -3.47
N LYS A 181 -19.26 1.99 -4.28
CA LYS A 181 -19.13 0.70 -4.99
C LYS A 181 -20.42 0.26 -5.70
N PRO A 182 -20.97 1.09 -6.62
CA PRO A 182 -22.23 0.79 -7.28
C PRO A 182 -22.06 -0.38 -8.27
N ALA A 183 -23.06 -1.25 -8.35
CA ALA A 183 -23.10 -2.28 -9.39
C ALA A 183 -23.21 -1.68 -10.81
N GLU A 184 -23.94 -0.56 -10.92
CA GLU A 184 -24.10 0.22 -12.17
C GLU A 184 -23.67 1.68 -11.93
N PRO A 185 -22.41 2.03 -12.22
CA PRO A 185 -21.88 3.37 -11.99
C PRO A 185 -22.50 4.40 -12.95
N LYS A 186 -22.95 5.55 -12.43
CA LYS A 186 -23.50 6.67 -13.24
C LYS A 186 -22.44 7.58 -13.85
N SER A 187 -21.22 7.49 -13.35
CA SER A 187 -20.07 8.32 -13.68
C SER A 187 -18.81 7.46 -13.57
N ASN A 188 -17.70 7.91 -14.14
CA ASN A 188 -16.40 7.27 -13.99
C ASN A 188 -15.43 8.08 -13.12
N LEU A 189 -15.89 9.15 -12.46
CA LEU A 189 -15.09 9.87 -11.47
C LEU A 189 -15.04 9.06 -10.17
N ALA A 190 -13.93 8.37 -9.95
CA ALA A 190 -13.69 7.57 -8.77
C ALA A 190 -13.04 8.41 -7.65
N SER A 191 -13.58 8.32 -6.45
CA SER A 191 -12.98 8.82 -5.22
C SER A 191 -11.67 8.10 -4.95
N MET A 192 -10.61 8.87 -4.72
CA MET A 192 -9.28 8.35 -4.38
C MET A 192 -9.13 8.02 -2.89
N GLY A 193 -10.17 8.22 -2.08
CA GLY A 193 -10.08 8.10 -0.62
C GLY A 193 -9.26 9.20 0.04
N ILE A 194 -9.18 10.37 -0.59
CA ILE A 194 -8.48 11.57 -0.11
C ILE A 194 -9.53 12.67 0.08
N TYR A 195 -9.66 13.16 1.30
CA TYR A 195 -10.70 14.13 1.66
C TYR A 195 -10.13 15.30 2.45
N ILE A 196 -10.49 16.53 2.10
CA ILE A 196 -10.30 17.69 2.99
C ILE A 196 -11.66 18.05 3.58
N PHE A 197 -11.73 18.13 4.90
CA PHE A 197 -12.91 18.58 5.63
C PHE A 197 -12.62 19.86 6.39
N ASN A 198 -13.62 20.74 6.47
CA ASN A 198 -13.71 21.68 7.59
C ASN A 198 -13.85 20.86 8.90
N TRP A 199 -12.99 21.12 9.89
CA TRP A 199 -12.97 20.32 11.12
C TRP A 199 -14.33 20.29 11.81
N LYS A 200 -15.03 21.43 11.86
CA LYS A 200 -16.37 21.53 12.42
C LYS A 200 -17.39 20.60 11.74
N ALA A 201 -17.38 20.54 10.41
CA ALA A 201 -18.28 19.70 9.63
C ALA A 201 -17.98 18.20 9.87
N LEU A 202 -16.70 17.82 9.82
CA LEU A 202 -16.27 16.45 10.09
C LEU A 202 -16.64 16.01 11.52
N LYS A 203 -16.34 16.84 12.52
CA LYS A 203 -16.62 16.53 13.93
C LYS A 203 -18.11 16.28 14.16
N GLU A 204 -18.97 17.12 13.60
CA GLU A 204 -20.41 16.95 13.70
C GLU A 204 -20.88 15.65 13.04
N ALA A 205 -20.38 15.36 11.83
CA ALA A 205 -20.71 14.14 11.11
C ALA A 205 -20.24 12.87 11.87
N LEU A 206 -19.06 12.90 12.48
CA LEU A 206 -18.53 11.80 13.27
C LEU A 206 -19.37 11.55 14.53
N ILE A 207 -19.76 12.60 15.25
CA ILE A 207 -20.60 12.48 16.45
C ILE A 207 -21.99 11.96 16.09
N ALA A 208 -22.58 12.46 15.00
CA ALA A 208 -23.90 12.01 14.55
C ALA A 208 -23.93 10.52 14.19
N ASN A 209 -22.79 9.96 13.75
CA ASN A 209 -22.66 8.56 13.35
C ASN A 209 -21.92 7.68 14.39
N GLU A 210 -21.73 8.16 15.62
CA GLU A 210 -20.88 7.45 16.61
C GLU A 210 -21.38 6.06 17.00
N THR A 211 -22.70 5.85 16.93
CA THR A 211 -23.35 4.57 17.28
C THR A 211 -23.48 3.62 16.09
N VAL A 212 -23.09 4.05 14.88
CA VAL A 212 -23.18 3.25 13.66
C VAL A 212 -22.06 2.20 13.67
N GLU A 213 -22.45 0.93 13.62
CA GLU A 213 -21.50 -0.17 13.50
C GLU A 213 -20.80 -0.12 12.13
N ASN A 214 -19.49 -0.34 12.12
CA ASN A 214 -18.64 -0.24 10.92
C ASN A 214 -18.77 1.12 10.19
N CYS A 215 -18.88 2.21 10.96
CA CYS A 215 -18.98 3.56 10.42
C CYS A 215 -17.80 3.88 9.48
N ASP A 216 -18.15 4.24 8.24
CA ASP A 216 -17.25 4.42 7.11
C ASP A 216 -17.49 5.76 6.42
N PHE A 217 -16.43 6.34 5.84
CA PHE A 217 -16.52 7.63 5.16
C PHE A 217 -17.50 7.62 3.98
N GLY A 218 -17.37 6.67 3.05
CA GLY A 218 -18.18 6.62 1.82
C GLY A 218 -19.62 6.21 2.08
N MET A 219 -19.85 5.33 3.07
CA MET A 219 -21.19 4.82 3.38
C MET A 219 -22.00 5.69 4.36
N HIS A 220 -21.34 6.50 5.21
CA HIS A 220 -22.02 7.17 6.31
C HIS A 220 -21.66 8.66 6.44
N VAL A 221 -20.37 9.00 6.52
CA VAL A 221 -19.95 10.40 6.77
C VAL A 221 -20.27 11.30 5.58
N ILE A 222 -19.93 10.88 4.36
CA ILE A 222 -20.21 11.65 3.14
C ILE A 222 -21.72 11.79 2.91
N PRO A 223 -22.52 10.71 2.96
CA PRO A 223 -23.99 10.82 2.91
C PRO A 223 -24.58 11.76 3.96
N TYR A 224 -24.10 11.72 5.21
CA TYR A 224 -24.56 12.65 6.25
C TYR A 224 -24.29 14.12 5.89
N CYS A 225 -23.11 14.41 5.31
CA CYS A 225 -22.77 15.76 4.86
C CYS A 225 -23.70 16.22 3.72
N PHE A 226 -24.07 15.32 2.80
CA PHE A 226 -25.09 15.61 1.78
C PHE A 226 -26.45 15.95 2.39
N ASP A 227 -26.94 15.09 3.31
CA ASP A 227 -28.26 15.26 3.93
C ASP A 227 -28.38 16.58 4.71
N LYS A 228 -27.27 17.03 5.29
CA LYS A 228 -27.19 18.30 6.01
C LYS A 228 -27.09 19.53 5.08
N GLY A 229 -26.81 19.33 3.81
CA GLY A 229 -26.65 20.39 2.81
C GLY A 229 -25.26 21.05 2.83
N GLU A 230 -24.24 20.34 3.30
CA GLU A 230 -22.85 20.80 3.27
C GLU A 230 -22.37 21.01 1.81
N ARG A 231 -21.41 21.91 1.62
CA ARG A 231 -20.84 22.22 0.31
C ARG A 231 -19.75 21.21 -0.05
N ILE A 232 -20.09 20.22 -0.87
CA ILE A 232 -19.19 19.13 -1.25
C ILE A 232 -18.70 19.32 -2.69
N PHE A 233 -17.38 19.31 -2.90
CA PHE A 233 -16.75 19.52 -4.21
C PHE A 233 -15.82 18.37 -4.60
N ALA A 234 -15.77 18.08 -5.89
CA ALA A 234 -14.82 17.17 -6.52
C ALA A 234 -13.56 17.96 -6.92
N TYR A 235 -12.40 17.48 -6.50
CA TYR A 235 -11.11 17.97 -6.98
C TYR A 235 -10.54 16.93 -7.94
N GLU A 236 -10.51 17.23 -9.24
CA GLU A 236 -10.01 16.30 -10.24
C GLU A 236 -8.48 16.26 -10.23
N TYR A 237 -7.93 15.10 -9.89
CA TYR A 237 -6.50 14.85 -9.89
C TYR A 237 -6.06 14.25 -11.23
N ASN A 238 -5.06 14.88 -11.83
CA ASN A 238 -4.57 14.58 -13.19
C ASN A 238 -3.16 13.97 -13.20
N GLY A 239 -2.77 13.27 -12.14
CA GLY A 239 -1.46 12.62 -12.03
C GLY A 239 -1.56 11.09 -11.97
N TYR A 240 -0.42 10.44 -11.76
CA TYR A 240 -0.37 9.00 -11.54
C TYR A 240 -1.02 8.65 -10.19
N TRP A 241 -1.91 7.66 -10.20
CA TRP A 241 -2.50 7.06 -9.01
C TRP A 241 -2.78 5.57 -9.26
N LYS A 242 -2.39 4.73 -8.31
CA LYS A 242 -2.66 3.29 -8.37
C LYS A 242 -3.09 2.75 -7.00
N ASP A 243 -4.25 2.11 -6.94
CA ASP A 243 -4.61 1.20 -5.83
C ASP A 243 -3.89 -0.14 -6.06
N VAL A 244 -2.81 -0.36 -5.32
CA VAL A 244 -2.06 -1.63 -5.27
C VAL A 244 -2.77 -2.67 -4.40
N GLY A 245 -4.07 -2.83 -4.65
CA GLY A 245 -4.99 -3.63 -3.85
C GLY A 245 -5.04 -5.10 -4.24
N THR A 246 -4.43 -5.51 -5.35
CA THR A 246 -4.36 -6.91 -5.83
C THR A 246 -2.92 -7.26 -6.19
N LEU A 247 -2.58 -8.56 -6.24
CA LEU A 247 -1.23 -8.98 -6.63
C LEU A 247 -0.85 -8.52 -8.04
N GLY A 248 -1.80 -8.52 -8.99
CA GLY A 248 -1.58 -8.03 -10.35
C GLY A 248 -1.25 -6.53 -10.39
N SER A 249 -2.09 -5.69 -9.76
CA SER A 249 -1.85 -4.24 -9.70
C SER A 249 -0.58 -3.88 -8.92
N TYR A 250 -0.26 -4.62 -7.86
CA TYR A 250 0.98 -4.46 -7.12
C TYR A 250 2.20 -4.81 -7.96
N TRP A 251 2.17 -5.94 -8.68
CA TRP A 251 3.27 -6.35 -9.55
C TRP A 251 3.46 -5.33 -10.69
N GLU A 252 2.38 -4.97 -11.36
CA GLU A 252 2.39 -4.01 -12.48
C GLU A 252 2.97 -2.66 -12.04
N ALA A 253 2.47 -2.08 -10.94
CA ALA A 253 2.95 -0.79 -10.44
C ALA A 253 4.44 -0.80 -10.05
N ASN A 254 5.00 -1.94 -9.63
CA ASN A 254 6.45 -2.06 -9.42
C ASN A 254 7.20 -2.17 -10.74
N MET A 255 6.69 -2.96 -11.70
CA MET A 255 7.34 -3.15 -13.00
C MET A 255 7.29 -1.89 -13.88
N GLU A 256 6.30 -1.02 -13.70
CA GLU A 256 6.25 0.29 -14.37
C GLU A 256 7.47 1.17 -13.98
N LEU A 257 8.06 0.97 -12.79
CA LEU A 257 9.22 1.75 -12.31
C LEU A 257 10.52 1.48 -13.08
N ILE A 258 10.62 0.31 -13.72
CA ILE A 258 11.80 -0.13 -14.47
C ILE A 258 11.65 0.11 -15.97
N ASP A 259 10.57 0.74 -16.41
CA ASP A 259 10.43 1.19 -17.78
C ASP A 259 11.41 2.32 -18.10
N LEU A 260 11.78 2.44 -19.38
CA LEU A 260 12.74 3.46 -19.84
C LEU A 260 12.29 4.87 -19.49
N ILE A 261 10.97 5.11 -19.57
CA ILE A 261 10.32 6.36 -19.19
C ILE A 261 9.12 5.96 -18.31
N PRO A 262 9.31 5.87 -16.99
CA PRO A 262 8.22 5.47 -16.11
C PRO A 262 7.18 6.59 -16.01
N GLU A 263 5.89 6.24 -16.05
CA GLU A 263 4.81 7.19 -15.78
C GLU A 263 4.92 7.74 -14.34
N PHE A 264 5.34 6.88 -13.42
CA PHE A 264 5.62 7.22 -12.03
C PHE A 264 7.13 7.30 -11.76
N ASN A 265 7.68 8.52 -11.81
CA ASN A 265 9.12 8.74 -11.66
C ASN A 265 9.54 8.93 -10.18
N LEU A 266 10.35 8.02 -9.65
CA LEU A 266 10.92 8.12 -8.29
C LEU A 266 12.13 9.07 -8.18
N TYR A 267 12.72 9.48 -9.29
CA TYR A 267 13.96 10.28 -9.34
C TYR A 267 13.73 11.79 -9.46
N GLU A 268 12.52 12.25 -9.19
CA GLU A 268 12.17 13.66 -9.28
C GLU A 268 12.69 14.45 -8.08
N GLU A 269 13.56 15.44 -8.34
CA GLU A 269 14.23 16.22 -7.29
C GLU A 269 13.23 17.06 -6.46
N TYR A 270 12.24 17.66 -7.11
CA TYR A 270 11.29 18.58 -6.47
C TYR A 270 10.15 17.89 -5.72
N TRP A 271 9.97 16.58 -5.91
CA TRP A 271 8.98 15.77 -5.20
C TRP A 271 9.58 14.44 -4.77
N THR A 272 10.52 14.54 -3.84
CA THR A 272 11.24 13.40 -3.27
C THR A 272 10.28 12.55 -2.44
N ILE A 273 10.33 11.23 -2.63
CA ILE A 273 9.70 10.27 -1.72
C ILE A 273 10.74 9.90 -0.68
N TYR A 274 10.43 10.21 0.58
CA TYR A 274 11.26 9.90 1.73
C TYR A 274 10.90 8.53 2.28
N THR A 275 11.91 7.82 2.80
CA THR A 275 11.74 6.53 3.45
C THR A 275 12.84 6.31 4.46
N LYS A 276 12.61 5.40 5.41
CA LYS A 276 13.67 4.92 6.29
C LYS A 276 14.69 4.14 5.47
N SER A 277 15.93 4.63 5.44
CA SER A 277 17.06 3.92 4.83
C SER A 277 18.00 3.42 5.92
N ASP A 278 18.38 2.16 5.86
CA ASP A 278 19.43 1.61 6.71
C ASP A 278 20.81 1.90 6.09
N VAL A 279 21.86 1.91 6.92
CA VAL A 279 23.24 2.11 6.44
C VAL A 279 23.79 0.75 6.00
N LEU A 280 23.52 0.39 4.74
CA LEU A 280 23.93 -0.88 4.16
C LEU A 280 25.20 -0.76 3.31
N ALA A 281 25.80 -1.90 3.00
CA ALA A 281 26.92 -1.95 2.06
C ALA A 281 26.44 -1.57 0.64
N PRO A 282 27.33 -1.07 -0.25
CA PRO A 282 27.00 -0.93 -1.66
C PRO A 282 26.61 -2.27 -2.28
N GLN A 283 25.75 -2.24 -3.29
CA GLN A 283 25.45 -3.43 -4.08
C GLN A 283 26.71 -3.99 -4.77
N TYR A 284 26.76 -5.30 -4.94
CA TYR A 284 27.83 -6.01 -5.63
C TYR A 284 27.29 -6.79 -6.84
N ILE A 285 27.90 -6.58 -8.01
CA ILE A 285 27.59 -7.31 -9.24
C ILE A 285 28.85 -8.06 -9.66
N ALA A 286 28.76 -9.39 -9.72
CA ALA A 286 29.89 -10.24 -10.08
C ALA A 286 30.28 -10.07 -11.57
N ALA A 287 31.51 -10.43 -11.91
CA ALA A 287 32.06 -10.24 -13.27
C ALA A 287 31.25 -10.96 -14.37
N ASP A 288 30.67 -12.11 -14.04
CA ASP A 288 29.89 -12.93 -14.98
C ASP A 288 28.37 -12.66 -14.89
N ALA A 289 27.94 -11.77 -14.00
CA ALA A 289 26.53 -11.45 -13.82
C ALA A 289 26.00 -10.59 -14.97
N LYS A 290 24.71 -10.74 -15.29
CA LYS A 290 24.02 -9.92 -16.29
C LYS A 290 22.82 -9.25 -15.65
N VAL A 291 22.70 -7.94 -15.86
CA VAL A 291 21.59 -7.16 -15.34
C VAL A 291 21.09 -6.24 -16.43
N ASP A 292 19.79 -6.27 -16.70
CA ASP A 292 19.11 -5.25 -17.51
C ASP A 292 17.71 -4.94 -16.98
N LYS A 293 17.23 -3.74 -17.32
CA LYS A 293 15.89 -3.23 -16.98
C LYS A 293 15.48 -3.52 -15.52
N SER A 294 16.34 -3.18 -14.56
CA SER A 294 16.12 -3.56 -13.15
C SER A 294 16.49 -2.47 -12.16
N ILE A 295 15.76 -2.40 -11.05
CA ILE A 295 16.13 -1.62 -9.85
C ILE A 295 16.73 -2.60 -8.83
N ILE A 296 17.85 -2.21 -8.21
CA ILE A 296 18.57 -3.02 -7.24
C ILE A 296 18.78 -2.22 -5.96
N GLY A 297 18.32 -2.76 -4.83
CA GLY A 297 18.51 -2.19 -3.50
C GLY A 297 19.93 -2.37 -2.97
N GLU A 298 20.25 -1.62 -1.92
CA GLU A 298 21.55 -1.64 -1.26
C GLU A 298 21.86 -3.00 -0.61
N GLY A 299 23.13 -3.34 -0.46
CA GLY A 299 23.58 -4.61 0.12
C GLY A 299 23.31 -5.85 -0.75
N THR A 300 22.69 -5.71 -1.91
CA THR A 300 22.37 -6.83 -2.80
C THR A 300 23.58 -7.34 -3.57
N GLU A 301 23.74 -8.66 -3.62
CA GLU A 301 24.80 -9.36 -4.34
C GLU A 301 24.24 -10.17 -5.51
N VAL A 302 24.70 -9.89 -6.73
CA VAL A 302 24.24 -10.56 -7.95
C VAL A 302 25.37 -11.37 -8.58
N TYR A 303 25.22 -12.69 -8.59
CA TYR A 303 26.13 -13.63 -9.26
C TYR A 303 25.50 -14.30 -10.51
N GLY A 304 24.19 -14.10 -10.73
CA GLY A 304 23.41 -14.68 -11.83
C GLY A 304 22.95 -13.65 -12.88
N GLU A 305 21.85 -13.96 -13.55
CA GLU A 305 21.21 -13.11 -14.55
C GLU A 305 19.88 -12.53 -14.03
N VAL A 306 19.67 -11.22 -14.23
CA VAL A 306 18.50 -10.46 -13.76
C VAL A 306 17.94 -9.63 -14.89
N HIS A 307 16.67 -9.83 -15.23
CA HIS A 307 16.00 -9.16 -16.34
C HIS A 307 14.63 -8.65 -15.93
N GLY A 308 14.40 -7.34 -15.98
CA GLY A 308 13.06 -6.82 -15.71
C GLY A 308 12.62 -6.96 -14.25
N CYS A 309 13.52 -6.73 -13.27
CA CYS A 309 13.23 -7.02 -11.87
C CYS A 309 13.27 -5.77 -10.97
N VAL A 310 12.52 -5.84 -9.87
CA VAL A 310 12.65 -4.89 -8.75
C VAL A 310 13.17 -5.68 -7.56
N ILE A 311 14.40 -5.39 -7.15
CA ILE A 311 15.12 -6.14 -6.12
C ILE A 311 15.32 -5.25 -4.90
N GLY A 312 14.93 -5.80 -3.74
CA GLY A 312 15.07 -5.20 -2.42
C GLY A 312 16.52 -5.09 -1.95
N ALA A 313 16.68 -4.62 -0.72
CA ALA A 313 17.98 -4.59 -0.06
C ALA A 313 18.42 -5.98 0.43
N ASN A 314 19.73 -6.20 0.59
CA ASN A 314 20.33 -7.43 1.14
C ASN A 314 19.86 -8.72 0.43
N VAL A 315 19.55 -8.66 -0.86
CA VAL A 315 19.18 -9.84 -1.66
C VAL A 315 20.46 -10.52 -2.16
N THR A 316 20.48 -11.86 -2.15
CA THR A 316 21.57 -12.63 -2.77
C THR A 316 21.03 -13.45 -3.94
N ILE A 317 21.62 -13.31 -5.12
CA ILE A 317 21.27 -14.10 -6.31
C ILE A 317 22.44 -14.99 -6.70
N GLY A 318 22.29 -16.30 -6.46
CA GLY A 318 23.33 -17.30 -6.70
C GLY A 318 23.76 -17.47 -8.16
N LYS A 319 24.92 -18.11 -8.33
CA LYS A 319 25.53 -18.32 -9.65
C LYS A 319 24.65 -19.21 -10.54
N GLY A 320 24.59 -18.88 -11.82
CA GLY A 320 23.81 -19.63 -12.82
C GLY A 320 22.30 -19.48 -12.69
N SER A 321 21.83 -18.72 -11.70
CA SER A 321 20.42 -18.42 -11.52
C SER A 321 19.96 -17.33 -12.48
N ILE A 322 18.70 -17.42 -12.93
CA ILE A 322 18.09 -16.46 -13.84
C ILE A 322 16.75 -16.01 -13.26
N VAL A 323 16.61 -14.71 -13.04
CA VAL A 323 15.40 -14.10 -12.49
C VAL A 323 14.82 -13.12 -13.50
N ARG A 324 13.55 -13.31 -13.86
CA ARG A 324 12.86 -12.48 -14.85
C ARG A 324 11.54 -11.95 -14.32
N ASP A 325 11.23 -10.70 -14.66
CA ASP A 325 9.89 -10.12 -14.48
C ASP A 325 9.37 -10.24 -13.03
N SER A 326 10.27 -10.13 -12.04
CA SER A 326 9.99 -10.53 -10.66
C SER A 326 10.32 -9.44 -9.64
N ILE A 327 9.63 -9.51 -8.51
CA ILE A 327 9.86 -8.67 -7.34
C ILE A 327 10.47 -9.54 -6.25
N LEU A 328 11.68 -9.19 -5.83
CA LEU A 328 12.35 -9.81 -4.69
C LEU A 328 12.41 -8.79 -3.56
N MET A 329 11.75 -9.04 -2.43
CA MET A 329 11.80 -8.13 -1.28
C MET A 329 13.11 -8.28 -0.49
N GLU A 330 13.27 -7.46 0.54
CA GLU A 330 14.47 -7.42 1.37
C GLU A 330 14.86 -8.80 1.94
N GLY A 331 16.16 -9.11 1.95
CA GLY A 331 16.70 -10.32 2.59
C GLY A 331 16.45 -11.63 1.85
N VAL A 332 15.86 -11.60 0.64
CA VAL A 332 15.64 -12.80 -0.17
C VAL A 332 16.98 -13.44 -0.56
N THR A 333 17.10 -14.74 -0.37
CA THR A 333 18.27 -15.54 -0.79
C THR A 333 17.86 -16.52 -1.88
N ILE A 334 18.44 -16.37 -3.07
CA ILE A 334 18.28 -17.29 -4.19
C ILE A 334 19.53 -18.14 -4.33
N GLY A 335 19.37 -19.47 -4.26
CA GLY A 335 20.44 -20.45 -4.44
C GLY A 335 21.04 -20.47 -5.85
N GLU A 336 21.88 -21.45 -6.13
CA GLU A 336 22.53 -21.62 -7.44
C GLU A 336 21.62 -22.31 -8.46
N ASN A 337 21.76 -21.96 -9.74
CA ASN A 337 21.05 -22.56 -10.87
C ASN A 337 19.51 -22.51 -10.75
N VAL A 338 18.97 -21.51 -10.06
CA VAL A 338 17.52 -21.29 -9.89
C VAL A 338 16.97 -20.51 -11.08
N VAL A 339 15.79 -20.88 -11.57
CA VAL A 339 15.09 -20.10 -12.60
C VAL A 339 13.78 -19.58 -12.05
N ILE A 340 13.54 -18.28 -12.16
CA ILE A 340 12.33 -17.62 -11.66
C ILE A 340 11.77 -16.76 -12.78
N ASP A 341 10.55 -17.06 -13.20
CA ASP A 341 9.81 -16.27 -14.17
C ASP A 341 8.52 -15.75 -13.50
N LYS A 342 8.37 -14.43 -13.44
CA LYS A 342 7.17 -13.72 -12.98
C LYS A 342 6.69 -14.10 -11.57
N ALA A 343 7.46 -13.68 -10.56
CA ALA A 343 7.17 -13.96 -9.15
C ALA A 343 7.15 -12.71 -8.26
N ILE A 344 6.44 -12.81 -7.13
CA ILE A 344 6.58 -11.90 -5.98
C ILE A 344 7.09 -12.73 -4.80
N ILE A 345 8.31 -12.47 -4.37
CA ILE A 345 8.98 -13.18 -3.30
C ILE A 345 9.18 -12.23 -2.12
N ALA A 346 8.45 -12.49 -1.04
CA ALA A 346 8.45 -11.65 0.15
C ALA A 346 9.72 -11.82 1.00
N GLU A 347 9.85 -10.92 1.98
CA GLU A 347 11.08 -10.71 2.77
C GLU A 347 11.60 -11.98 3.45
N ASP A 348 12.92 -12.07 3.60
CA ASP A 348 13.64 -13.14 4.30
C ASP A 348 13.35 -14.56 3.76
N THR A 349 12.93 -14.67 2.49
CA THR A 349 12.64 -15.96 1.87
C THR A 349 13.92 -16.61 1.32
N VAL A 350 14.04 -17.93 1.47
CA VAL A 350 15.16 -18.72 0.93
C VAL A 350 14.66 -19.66 -0.17
N ILE A 351 15.23 -19.54 -1.36
CA ILE A 351 14.96 -20.43 -2.50
C ILE A 351 16.17 -21.34 -2.72
N GLY A 352 15.97 -22.65 -2.53
CA GLY A 352 17.03 -23.64 -2.66
C GLY A 352 17.52 -23.85 -4.09
N ASP A 353 18.74 -24.39 -4.22
CA ASP A 353 19.43 -24.59 -5.49
C ASP A 353 18.60 -25.38 -6.51
N GLY A 354 18.69 -25.01 -7.79
CA GLY A 354 18.06 -25.73 -8.89
C GLY A 354 16.53 -25.63 -8.93
N ALA A 355 15.89 -24.83 -8.08
CA ALA A 355 14.45 -24.62 -8.12
C ALA A 355 14.02 -23.88 -9.40
N VAL A 356 12.81 -24.16 -9.89
CA VAL A 356 12.25 -23.54 -11.10
C VAL A 356 10.83 -23.04 -10.83
N LEU A 357 10.62 -21.72 -10.85
CA LEU A 357 9.38 -21.05 -10.51
C LEU A 357 8.77 -20.39 -11.76
N GLY A 358 7.45 -20.46 -11.92
CA GLY A 358 6.72 -19.81 -13.01
C GLY A 358 6.43 -20.70 -14.21
N ILE A 359 6.46 -22.03 -14.04
CA ILE A 359 6.28 -22.98 -15.14
C ILE A 359 4.80 -23.29 -15.43
N GLY A 360 4.54 -23.92 -16.57
CA GLY A 360 3.22 -24.42 -16.94
C GLY A 360 2.23 -23.34 -17.41
N GLU A 361 0.99 -23.78 -17.61
CA GLU A 361 -0.13 -22.92 -18.01
C GLU A 361 -0.86 -22.36 -16.79
N GLU A 362 -1.46 -21.19 -16.95
CA GLU A 362 -2.25 -20.58 -15.89
C GLU A 362 -3.49 -21.43 -15.57
N LYS A 363 -3.65 -21.75 -14.28
CA LYS A 363 -4.82 -22.43 -13.74
C LYS A 363 -5.43 -21.58 -12.62
N PRO A 364 -6.76 -21.62 -12.42
CA PRO A 364 -7.40 -21.02 -11.25
C PRO A 364 -6.80 -21.54 -9.95
N ASN A 365 -6.45 -20.63 -9.04
CA ASN A 365 -5.86 -21.02 -7.76
C ASN A 365 -6.88 -21.66 -6.80
N LYS A 366 -6.49 -22.78 -6.16
CA LYS A 366 -7.35 -23.55 -5.25
C LYS A 366 -7.53 -22.95 -3.86
N LEU A 367 -6.66 -22.05 -3.42
CA LEU A 367 -6.78 -21.35 -2.14
C LEU A 367 -7.72 -20.16 -2.28
N LYS A 368 -7.40 -19.23 -3.19
CA LYS A 368 -8.16 -18.02 -3.49
C LYS A 368 -7.91 -17.56 -4.93
N GLU A 369 -8.78 -18.01 -5.84
CA GLU A 369 -8.71 -17.68 -7.27
C GLU A 369 -8.66 -16.17 -7.54
N SER A 370 -9.44 -15.37 -6.80
CA SER A 370 -9.49 -13.92 -6.97
C SER A 370 -8.24 -13.17 -6.49
N VAL A 371 -7.32 -13.84 -5.79
CA VAL A 371 -6.09 -13.26 -5.25
C VAL A 371 -4.88 -13.74 -6.05
N TYR A 372 -4.71 -15.05 -6.15
CA TYR A 372 -3.55 -15.67 -6.80
C TYR A 372 -3.85 -15.93 -8.27
N ALA A 373 -3.56 -14.92 -9.09
CA ALA A 373 -3.83 -14.90 -10.52
C ALA A 373 -2.67 -14.20 -11.28
N PHE A 374 -2.89 -13.86 -12.55
CA PHE A 374 -1.99 -13.07 -13.40
C PHE A 374 -0.67 -13.77 -13.79
N GLY A 375 -0.62 -15.09 -13.66
CA GLY A 375 0.56 -15.90 -13.92
C GLY A 375 1.62 -15.83 -12.82
N LEU A 376 1.29 -15.27 -11.64
CA LEU A 376 2.26 -14.97 -10.58
C LEU A 376 2.53 -16.19 -9.69
N VAL A 377 3.82 -16.40 -9.37
CA VAL A 377 4.22 -17.21 -8.20
C VAL A 377 4.33 -16.28 -7.00
N THR A 378 3.59 -16.54 -5.93
CA THR A 378 3.59 -15.69 -4.73
C THR A 378 4.11 -16.44 -3.52
N ILE A 379 5.18 -15.93 -2.91
CA ILE A 379 5.82 -16.55 -1.75
C ILE A 379 5.81 -15.54 -0.59
N GLY A 380 5.22 -15.95 0.54
CA GLY A 380 5.11 -15.15 1.76
C GLY A 380 6.41 -15.07 2.55
N GLU A 381 6.49 -14.13 3.50
CA GLU A 381 7.72 -13.83 4.23
C GLU A 381 8.29 -15.04 4.99
N LYS A 382 9.61 -15.10 5.15
CA LYS A 382 10.34 -16.14 5.91
C LYS A 382 10.05 -17.56 5.43
N SER A 383 9.66 -17.70 4.16
CA SER A 383 9.41 -19.01 3.57
C SER A 383 10.71 -19.67 3.16
N VAL A 384 10.71 -21.00 3.10
CA VAL A 384 11.84 -21.77 2.58
C VAL A 384 11.31 -22.69 1.50
N ILE A 385 11.86 -22.59 0.31
CA ILE A 385 11.61 -23.49 -0.82
C ILE A 385 12.81 -24.44 -0.94
N PRO A 386 12.61 -25.77 -0.89
CA PRO A 386 13.70 -26.74 -0.95
C PRO A 386 14.36 -26.76 -2.34
N PRO A 387 15.58 -27.31 -2.46
CA PRO A 387 16.26 -27.46 -3.74
C PRO A 387 15.49 -28.34 -4.75
N ASN A 388 15.72 -28.08 -6.04
CA ASN A 388 15.30 -28.88 -7.20
C ASN A 388 13.78 -29.06 -7.36
N VAL A 389 12.95 -28.24 -6.72
CA VAL A 389 11.49 -28.26 -6.93
C VAL A 389 11.06 -27.35 -8.06
N LYS A 390 9.90 -27.67 -8.64
CA LYS A 390 9.27 -26.91 -9.70
C LYS A 390 7.95 -26.35 -9.21
N ILE A 391 7.68 -25.08 -9.48
CA ILE A 391 6.48 -24.36 -9.02
C ILE A 391 5.79 -23.72 -10.22
N GLY A 392 4.52 -24.08 -10.38
CA GLY A 392 3.65 -23.56 -11.43
C GLY A 392 3.15 -22.14 -11.17
N LYS A 393 2.49 -21.57 -12.18
CA LYS A 393 1.88 -20.23 -12.13
C LYS A 393 0.65 -20.17 -11.20
N ASN A 394 0.27 -18.97 -10.79
CA ASN A 394 -0.89 -18.72 -9.92
C ASN A 394 -0.81 -19.51 -8.60
N THR A 395 0.39 -19.64 -8.03
CA THR A 395 0.62 -20.42 -6.80
C THR A 395 0.82 -19.51 -5.60
N ALA A 396 0.53 -20.04 -4.41
CA ALA A 396 0.71 -19.36 -3.14
C ALA A 396 1.48 -20.25 -2.16
N ILE A 397 2.61 -19.78 -1.66
CA ILE A 397 3.44 -20.52 -0.70
C ILE A 397 3.71 -19.65 0.52
N ALA A 398 3.55 -20.21 1.71
CA ALA A 398 3.93 -19.56 2.96
C ALA A 398 4.44 -20.59 3.98
N GLY A 399 5.60 -20.29 4.56
CA GLY A 399 6.25 -21.10 5.60
C GLY A 399 7.41 -21.94 5.09
N VAL A 400 7.97 -22.74 6.01
CA VAL A 400 9.14 -23.59 5.75
C VAL A 400 8.69 -24.91 5.11
N THR A 401 8.93 -25.04 3.80
CA THR A 401 8.58 -26.25 3.04
C THR A 401 9.76 -27.21 2.91
N THR A 402 9.48 -28.49 2.70
CA THR A 402 10.45 -29.58 2.53
C THR A 402 10.12 -30.33 1.23
N PRO A 403 11.06 -31.13 0.67
CA PRO A 403 10.81 -31.84 -0.58
C PRO A 403 9.53 -32.70 -0.57
N GLU A 404 9.14 -33.21 0.60
CA GLU A 404 7.93 -34.02 0.77
C GLU A 404 6.62 -33.24 0.53
N ASP A 405 6.64 -31.92 0.66
CA ASP A 405 5.48 -31.07 0.34
C ASP A 405 5.27 -30.93 -1.18
N TYR A 406 6.24 -31.38 -1.99
CA TYR A 406 6.22 -31.32 -3.46
C TYR A 406 6.25 -32.75 -4.02
N PRO A 407 5.09 -33.43 -4.13
CA PRO A 407 5.02 -34.72 -4.81
C PRO A 407 5.65 -34.63 -6.20
N ASP A 408 6.54 -35.57 -6.54
CA ASP A 408 7.33 -35.58 -7.78
C ASP A 408 8.21 -34.33 -8.00
N GLY A 409 8.49 -33.58 -6.93
CA GLY A 409 9.24 -32.32 -6.97
C GLY A 409 8.45 -31.19 -7.64
N LEU A 410 7.12 -31.26 -7.68
CA LEU A 410 6.26 -30.30 -8.38
C LEU A 410 5.14 -29.77 -7.49
N LEU A 411 4.97 -28.45 -7.50
CA LEU A 411 3.72 -27.77 -7.15
C LEU A 411 3.07 -27.30 -8.46
N ASP A 412 1.97 -27.94 -8.88
CA ASP A 412 1.30 -27.62 -10.14
C ASP A 412 0.69 -26.20 -10.11
N SER A 413 0.40 -25.64 -11.28
CA SER A 413 -0.19 -24.31 -11.39
C SER A 413 -1.55 -24.26 -10.68
N GLY A 414 -1.82 -23.16 -9.99
CA GLY A 414 -3.02 -22.98 -9.17
C GLY A 414 -2.99 -23.69 -7.80
N GLU A 415 -1.95 -24.46 -7.48
CA GLU A 415 -1.82 -25.08 -6.15
C GLU A 415 -1.29 -24.10 -5.09
N TYR A 416 -1.30 -24.54 -3.83
CA TYR A 416 -0.78 -23.75 -2.71
C TYR A 416 -0.19 -24.62 -1.61
N ILE A 417 0.77 -24.06 -0.87
CA ILE A 417 1.29 -24.64 0.37
C ILE A 417 1.33 -23.53 1.42
N VAL A 418 0.40 -23.53 2.37
CA VAL A 418 0.38 -22.56 3.47
C VAL A 418 0.53 -23.32 4.78
N LYS A 419 1.74 -23.32 5.34
CA LYS A 419 2.02 -23.96 6.62
C LYS A 419 1.81 -22.96 7.75
N ALA A 420 1.04 -23.37 8.77
CA ALA A 420 0.82 -22.54 9.94
C ALA A 420 2.10 -22.46 10.79
N GLY A 421 2.64 -21.25 10.96
CA GLY A 421 3.57 -20.90 12.03
C GLY A 421 4.93 -21.57 11.97
N GLY A 422 5.86 -21.01 11.19
CA GLY A 422 7.29 -21.13 11.45
C GLY A 422 7.68 -20.33 12.70
N LYS A 423 7.18 -20.72 13.87
CA LYS A 423 7.75 -20.27 15.14
C LYS A 423 9.06 -21.02 15.33
N GLN A 424 10.18 -20.35 15.08
CA GLN A 424 11.36 -20.58 15.91
C GLN A 424 11.39 -19.53 17.00
#